data_AF-A0A380XUH3-F1
#
_entry.id   AF-A0A380XUH3-F1
#
_cell.length_a   1.000
_cell.length_b   1.000
_cell.length_c   1.000
_cell.angle_alpha   90.00
_cell.angle_beta   90.00
_cell.angle_gamma   90.00
#
_symmetry.space_group_name_H-M   'P 1'
#
loop_
_entity.id
_entity.type
_entity.pdbx_description
1 polymer ?
#
loop_
_entity_poly.entity_id
_entity_poly.type
_entity_poly.pdbx_seq_one_letter_code
_entity_poly.pdbx_strand_id
1 'polypeptide(L)'
;MVVNGKAKIAGDCEAEVFRAEGAFTIDGLLNAETIDIKLFGESKAKEIGGRKIKVAQHRESLFKLIKSLFPLKLETELIEGDDIELEGTSAFVVRGKNVKIGKNCEIGLVEYSGEYECSPDSEVKESRLI
;
A
#
# COMPACT_ATOMS: atom_id res chain seq x y z
N MET A 1 -1.27 -10.57 12.65
CA MET A 1 -0.18 -11.21 11.87
C MET A 1 1.03 -10.29 11.80
N VAL A 2 2.24 -10.84 11.91
CA VAL A 2 3.51 -10.09 11.73
C VAL A 2 4.38 -10.84 10.74
N VAL A 3 4.89 -10.14 9.73
CA VAL A 3 5.82 -10.67 8.72
C VAL A 3 7.13 -9.89 8.79
N ASN A 4 8.23 -10.58 9.08
CA ASN A 4 9.59 -10.04 8.97
C ASN A 4 10.35 -10.91 7.96
N GLY A 5 10.57 -10.43 6.75
CA GLY A 5 11.14 -11.22 5.64
C GLY A 5 10.15 -11.41 4.49
N LYS A 6 10.04 -12.63 3.93
CA LYS A 6 9.18 -12.92 2.77
C LYS A 6 8.08 -13.91 3.12
N ALA A 7 6.83 -13.60 2.76
CA ALA A 7 5.68 -14.49 2.93
C ALA A 7 4.88 -14.66 1.63
N LYS A 8 4.25 -15.83 1.45
CA LYS A 8 3.26 -16.07 0.39
C LYS A 8 2.00 -16.69 1.00
N ILE A 9 0.83 -16.15 0.63
CA ILE A 9 -0.50 -16.61 1.03
C ILE A 9 -1.31 -16.78 -0.27
N ALA A 10 -1.77 -18.00 -0.55
CA ALA A 10 -2.41 -18.35 -1.82
C ALA A 10 -3.89 -17.93 -1.93
N GLY A 11 -4.45 -17.35 -0.87
CA GLY A 11 -5.83 -16.88 -0.82
C GLY A 11 -5.92 -15.64 0.06
N ASP A 12 -7.03 -15.51 0.78
CA ASP A 12 -7.27 -14.34 1.63
C ASP A 12 -6.44 -14.39 2.92
N CYS A 13 -6.13 -13.21 3.43
CA CYS A 13 -5.47 -13.00 4.71
C CYS A 13 -6.36 -12.10 5.58
N GLU A 14 -6.95 -12.67 6.62
CA GLU A 14 -7.76 -11.93 7.59
C GLU A 14 -7.05 -11.86 8.94
N ALA A 15 -6.99 -10.66 9.52
CA ALA A 15 -6.43 -10.43 10.84
C ALA A 15 -7.02 -9.16 11.47
N GLU A 16 -6.98 -9.01 12.79
CA GLU A 16 -7.27 -7.69 13.40
C GLU A 16 -6.19 -6.67 13.04
N VAL A 17 -4.93 -7.11 13.05
CA VAL A 17 -3.77 -6.29 12.73
C VAL A 17 -2.82 -7.06 11.80
N PHE A 18 -2.45 -6.45 10.68
CA PHE A 18 -1.41 -6.93 9.78
C PHE A 18 -0.21 -6.00 9.82
N ARG A 19 0.98 -6.53 10.18
CA ARG A 19 2.24 -5.79 10.11
C ARG A 19 3.23 -6.51 9.23
N ALA A 20 3.84 -5.80 8.30
CA ALA A 20 4.89 -6.36 7.45
C ALA A 20 6.11 -5.43 7.41
N GLU A 21 7.29 -6.02 7.64
CA GLU A 21 8.59 -5.42 7.38
C GLU A 21 9.35 -6.39 6.47
N GLY A 22 9.24 -6.18 5.15
CA GLY A 22 9.60 -7.23 4.20
C GLY A 22 8.92 -7.15 2.86
N ALA A 23 8.70 -8.33 2.28
CA ALA A 23 7.97 -8.58 1.06
C ALA A 23 6.85 -9.60 1.32
N PHE A 24 5.71 -9.46 0.66
CA PHE A 24 4.65 -10.47 0.74
C PHE A 24 3.92 -10.63 -0.59
N THR A 25 3.33 -11.80 -0.79
CA THR A 25 2.37 -12.03 -1.88
C THR A 25 1.12 -12.64 -1.28
N ILE A 26 -0.02 -11.97 -1.47
CA ILE A 26 -1.35 -12.42 -1.09
C ILE A 26 -2.16 -12.48 -2.38
N ASP A 27 -2.52 -13.69 -2.81
CA ASP A 27 -3.20 -13.88 -4.10
C ASP A 27 -4.67 -13.40 -4.05
N GLY A 28 -5.24 -13.21 -2.84
CA GLY A 28 -6.59 -12.70 -2.60
C GLY A 28 -6.63 -11.37 -1.84
N LEU A 29 -7.62 -11.23 -0.96
CA LEU A 29 -7.86 -10.05 -0.13
C LEU A 29 -6.99 -10.06 1.13
N LEU A 30 -6.27 -8.98 1.38
CA LEU A 30 -5.75 -8.65 2.71
C LEU A 30 -6.78 -7.80 3.45
N ASN A 31 -7.45 -8.37 4.45
CA ASN A 31 -8.43 -7.66 5.28
C ASN A 31 -7.95 -7.53 6.73
N ALA A 32 -7.84 -6.31 7.25
CA ALA A 32 -7.58 -6.10 8.66
C ALA A 32 -8.07 -4.75 9.19
N GLU A 33 -8.32 -4.62 10.50
CA GLU A 33 -8.65 -3.31 11.07
C GLU A 33 -7.47 -2.33 10.90
N THR A 34 -6.25 -2.79 11.16
CA THR A 34 -5.01 -2.01 11.00
C THR A 34 -4.01 -2.74 10.13
N ILE A 35 -3.52 -2.06 9.08
CA ILE A 35 -2.47 -2.53 8.17
C ILE A 35 -1.30 -1.55 8.22
N ASP A 36 -0.13 -2.05 8.58
CA ASP A 36 1.13 -1.29 8.64
C ASP A 36 2.24 -2.03 7.88
N ILE A 37 2.61 -1.48 6.73
CA ILE A 37 3.56 -2.10 5.80
C ILE A 37 4.77 -1.18 5.65
N LYS A 38 5.95 -1.72 5.95
CA LYS A 38 7.24 -1.15 5.56
C LYS A 38 7.83 -1.99 4.44
N LEU A 39 7.97 -1.38 3.27
CA LEU A 39 8.43 -2.07 2.07
C LEU A 39 9.93 -2.37 2.13
N PHE A 40 10.27 -3.65 2.01
CA PHE A 40 11.62 -4.18 1.81
C PHE A 40 11.59 -5.24 0.68
N GLY A 41 11.34 -4.76 -0.53
CA GLY A 41 11.16 -5.55 -1.74
C GLY A 41 9.76 -5.37 -2.34
N GLU A 42 9.46 -6.15 -3.37
CA GLU A 42 8.16 -6.17 -4.04
C GLU A 42 7.12 -6.86 -3.16
N SER A 43 5.98 -6.21 -2.97
CA SER A 43 4.84 -6.76 -2.27
C SER A 43 3.60 -6.72 -3.14
N LYS A 44 2.71 -7.71 -2.99
CA LYS A 44 1.47 -7.82 -3.75
C LYS A 44 0.33 -8.30 -2.88
N ALA A 45 -0.82 -7.68 -3.02
CA ALA A 45 -2.13 -8.21 -2.65
C ALA A 45 -3.08 -7.97 -3.82
N LYS A 46 -4.07 -8.81 -4.07
CA LYS A 46 -5.06 -8.49 -5.11
C LYS A 46 -5.89 -7.28 -4.69
N GLU A 47 -6.38 -7.32 -3.46
CA GLU A 47 -7.20 -6.28 -2.85
C GLU A 47 -6.74 -6.06 -1.40
N ILE A 48 -6.87 -4.84 -0.90
CA ILE A 48 -6.56 -4.49 0.48
C ILE A 48 -7.75 -3.76 1.08
N GLY A 49 -8.30 -4.30 2.18
CA GLY A 49 -9.39 -3.71 2.94
C GLY A 49 -8.96 -3.46 4.38
N GLY A 50 -9.23 -2.27 4.91
CA GLY A 50 -8.99 -2.03 6.32
C GLY A 50 -9.37 -0.64 6.80
N ARG A 51 -9.55 -0.49 8.12
CA ARG A 51 -9.90 0.81 8.69
C ARG A 51 -8.75 1.81 8.60
N LYS A 52 -7.55 1.36 8.96
CA LYS A 52 -6.31 2.15 8.88
C LYS A 52 -5.28 1.43 8.06
N ILE A 53 -4.82 2.05 6.98
CA ILE A 53 -3.87 1.46 6.04
C ILE A 53 -2.68 2.41 5.90
N LYS A 54 -1.50 1.94 6.28
CA LYS A 54 -0.25 2.69 6.14
C LYS A 54 0.76 1.85 5.39
N VAL A 55 1.26 2.39 4.29
CA VAL A 55 2.36 1.82 3.51
C VAL A 55 3.48 2.86 3.46
N ALA A 56 4.67 2.48 3.92
CA ALA A 56 5.83 3.35 3.94
C ALA A 56 7.01 2.70 3.21
N GLN A 57 7.76 3.49 2.45
CA GLN A 57 9.05 3.05 1.92
C GLN A 57 10.15 3.30 2.95
N HIS A 58 11.05 2.34 3.13
CA HIS A 58 12.21 2.56 4.00
C HIS A 58 13.14 3.66 3.44
N ARG A 59 13.80 4.43 4.33
CA ARG A 59 14.61 5.60 3.93
C ARG A 59 15.73 5.22 2.97
N GLU A 60 15.90 6.05 1.95
CA GLU A 60 16.74 5.78 0.78
C GLU A 60 18.23 5.57 1.08
N SER A 61 18.78 6.07 2.19
CA SER A 61 20.23 6.11 2.38
C SER A 61 20.87 4.74 2.61
N LEU A 62 20.11 3.74 3.08
CA LEU A 62 20.65 2.40 3.37
C LEU A 62 20.53 1.43 2.19
N PHE A 63 19.69 1.73 1.19
CA PHE A 63 19.32 0.78 0.13
C PHE A 63 19.61 1.28 -1.30
N LYS A 64 20.35 2.38 -1.50
CA LYS A 64 20.72 2.86 -2.85
C LYS A 64 21.38 1.78 -3.72
N LEU A 65 22.12 0.85 -3.11
CA LEU A 65 22.75 -0.29 -3.81
C LEU A 65 21.76 -1.43 -4.15
N ILE A 66 20.69 -1.60 -3.38
CA ILE A 66 19.70 -2.70 -3.54
C ILE A 66 18.53 -2.29 -4.44
N LYS A 67 18.23 -0.98 -4.57
CA LYS A 67 17.20 -0.46 -5.51
C LYS A 67 17.42 -0.92 -6.96
N SER A 68 18.67 -1.16 -7.36
CA SER A 68 19.03 -1.69 -8.69
C SER A 68 18.56 -3.14 -8.90
N LEU A 69 18.37 -3.90 -7.80
CA LEU A 69 18.09 -5.33 -7.86
C LEU A 69 16.61 -5.66 -7.60
N PHE A 70 15.88 -4.86 -6.81
CA PHE A 70 14.46 -5.12 -6.51
C PHE A 70 13.66 -3.81 -6.33
N PRO A 71 12.49 -3.66 -6.99
CA PRO A 71 11.61 -2.51 -6.77
C PRO A 71 11.02 -2.53 -5.36
N LEU A 72 11.04 -1.38 -4.68
CA LEU A 72 10.37 -1.18 -3.39
C LEU A 72 8.93 -0.73 -3.64
N LYS A 73 8.09 -1.63 -4.13
CA LYS A 73 6.73 -1.31 -4.58
C LYS A 73 5.71 -2.28 -3.99
N LEU A 74 4.56 -1.76 -3.59
CA LEU A 74 3.34 -2.52 -3.37
C LEU A 74 2.48 -2.48 -4.65
N GLU A 75 2.04 -3.62 -5.15
CA GLU A 75 1.07 -3.73 -6.25
C GLU A 75 -0.27 -4.26 -5.74
N THR A 76 -1.37 -3.61 -6.12
CA THR A 76 -2.73 -4.03 -5.79
C THR A 76 -3.74 -3.50 -6.80
N GLU A 77 -4.90 -4.14 -6.94
CA GLU A 77 -5.97 -3.64 -7.82
C GLU A 77 -6.81 -2.57 -7.09
N LEU A 78 -7.16 -2.84 -5.83
CA LEU A 78 -8.00 -1.99 -5.00
C LEU A 78 -7.39 -1.83 -3.59
N ILE A 79 -7.46 -0.61 -3.06
CA ILE A 79 -7.30 -0.32 -1.63
C ILE A 79 -8.57 0.37 -1.15
N GLU A 80 -9.23 -0.16 -0.13
CA GLU A 80 -10.41 0.43 0.48
C GLU A 80 -10.25 0.59 2.01
N GLY A 81 -10.56 1.78 2.54
CA GLY A 81 -10.42 2.04 3.98
C GLY A 81 -10.84 3.44 4.44
N ASP A 82 -10.80 3.68 5.76
CA ASP A 82 -11.16 5.00 6.31
C ASP A 82 -9.97 5.97 6.25
N ASP A 83 -8.83 5.57 6.79
CA ASP A 83 -7.61 6.39 6.82
C ASP A 83 -6.50 5.67 6.05
N ILE A 84 -6.08 6.24 4.92
CA ILE A 84 -5.15 5.63 3.97
C ILE A 84 -3.92 6.54 3.78
N GLU A 85 -2.74 6.03 4.10
CA GLU A 85 -1.45 6.69 3.82
C GLU A 85 -0.56 5.76 3.01
N LEU A 86 -0.20 6.16 1.78
CA LEU A 86 0.54 5.31 0.86
C LEU A 86 1.86 5.96 0.41
N GLU A 87 2.95 5.19 0.43
CA GLU A 87 4.17 5.48 -0.31
C GLU A 87 4.54 4.25 -1.15
N GLY A 88 5.15 4.45 -2.32
CA GLY A 88 5.64 3.33 -3.12
C GLY A 88 4.57 2.33 -3.55
N THR A 89 3.37 2.78 -3.87
CA THR A 89 2.23 1.90 -4.18
C THR A 89 1.77 2.07 -5.63
N SER A 90 1.51 0.98 -6.34
CA SER A 90 0.82 0.95 -7.62
C SER A 90 -0.58 0.38 -7.39
N ALA A 91 -1.62 1.14 -7.71
CA ALA A 91 -2.99 0.70 -7.55
C ALA A 91 -3.91 1.19 -8.69
N PHE A 92 -4.90 0.37 -9.08
CA PHE A 92 -5.91 0.85 -10.03
C PHE A 92 -6.88 1.81 -9.35
N VAL A 93 -7.37 1.46 -8.15
CA VAL A 93 -8.30 2.29 -7.39
C VAL A 93 -7.87 2.37 -5.92
N VAL A 94 -7.90 3.57 -5.36
CA VAL A 94 -7.85 3.81 -3.92
C VAL A 94 -9.14 4.51 -3.52
N ARG A 95 -9.90 3.90 -2.60
CA ARG A 95 -11.15 4.44 -2.09
C ARG A 95 -11.07 4.62 -0.59
N GLY A 96 -11.32 5.82 -0.08
CA GLY A 96 -11.42 5.98 1.35
C GLY A 96 -11.96 7.29 1.85
N LYS A 97 -12.09 7.44 3.17
CA LYS A 97 -12.53 8.72 3.73
C LYS A 97 -11.43 9.76 3.66
N ASN A 98 -10.29 9.48 4.29
CA ASN A 98 -9.11 10.32 4.31
C ASN A 98 -7.98 9.61 3.56
N VAL A 99 -7.46 10.24 2.49
CA VAL A 99 -6.47 9.63 1.61
C VAL A 99 -5.25 10.53 1.46
N LYS A 100 -4.08 10.00 1.81
CA LYS A 100 -2.77 10.65 1.62
C LYS A 100 -1.92 9.80 0.68
N ILE A 101 -1.74 10.29 -0.55
CA ILE A 101 -0.85 9.70 -1.55
C ILE A 101 0.52 10.36 -1.43
N GLY A 102 1.47 9.63 -0.88
CA GLY A 102 2.87 10.01 -0.76
C GLY A 102 3.68 9.68 -2.01
N LYS A 103 5.00 9.94 -1.93
CA LYS A 103 5.96 9.76 -3.03
C LYS A 103 5.94 8.35 -3.62
N ASN A 104 6.38 8.26 -4.88
CA ASN A 104 6.57 7.01 -5.64
C ASN A 104 5.29 6.16 -5.78
N CYS A 105 4.12 6.78 -5.60
CA CYS A 105 2.84 6.14 -5.89
C CYS A 105 2.44 6.36 -7.36
N GLU A 106 1.77 5.36 -7.94
CA GLU A 106 1.17 5.38 -9.27
C GLU A 106 -0.27 4.87 -9.13
N ILE A 107 -1.26 5.78 -9.17
CA ILE A 107 -2.66 5.46 -8.88
C ILE A 107 -3.53 5.80 -10.08
N GLY A 108 -4.39 4.86 -10.50
CA GLY A 108 -5.38 5.09 -11.54
C GLY A 108 -6.44 6.10 -11.12
N LEU A 109 -7.23 5.75 -10.09
CA LEU A 109 -8.32 6.58 -9.57
C LEU A 109 -8.24 6.66 -8.05
N VAL A 110 -8.36 7.87 -7.51
CA VAL A 110 -8.61 8.11 -6.08
C VAL A 110 -10.03 8.59 -5.88
N GLU A 111 -10.83 7.84 -5.12
CA GLU A 111 -12.15 8.23 -4.65
C GLU A 111 -12.08 8.55 -3.16
N TYR A 112 -12.47 9.76 -2.77
CA TYR A 112 -12.40 10.18 -1.38
C TYR A 112 -13.66 10.90 -0.90
N SER A 113 -14.03 10.76 0.37
CA SER A 113 -15.21 11.47 0.94
C SER A 113 -14.85 12.52 2.01
N GLY A 114 -13.57 12.60 2.39
CA GLY A 114 -13.03 13.48 3.42
C GLY A 114 -11.80 14.22 2.91
N GLU A 115 -10.67 14.10 3.61
CA GLU A 115 -9.43 14.78 3.24
C GLU A 115 -8.69 14.05 2.12
N TYR A 116 -8.10 14.80 1.19
CA TYR A 116 -7.24 14.27 0.15
C TYR A 116 -5.95 15.08 0.05
N GLU A 117 -4.81 14.41 0.21
CA GLU A 117 -3.48 14.97 0.00
C GLU A 117 -2.72 14.13 -1.02
N CYS A 118 -2.03 14.80 -1.94
CA CYS A 118 -1.23 14.15 -2.98
C CYS A 118 0.14 14.83 -3.08
N SER A 119 1.20 14.03 -2.95
CA SER A 119 2.58 14.48 -3.12
C SER A 119 2.85 14.84 -4.60
N PRO A 120 3.64 15.90 -4.88
CA PRO A 120 4.11 16.16 -6.25
C PRO A 120 5.01 15.04 -6.80
N ASP A 121 5.59 14.20 -5.93
CA ASP A 121 6.41 13.04 -6.31
C ASP A 121 5.57 11.77 -6.54
N SER A 122 4.29 11.91 -6.87
CA SER A 122 3.38 10.81 -7.15
C SER A 122 2.61 11.05 -8.44
N GLU A 123 2.16 9.96 -9.05
CA GLU A 123 1.35 10.00 -10.27
C GLU A 123 -0.07 9.51 -9.94
N VAL A 124 -1.05 10.40 -10.00
CA VAL A 124 -2.48 10.06 -9.86
C VAL A 124 -3.19 10.50 -11.13
N LYS A 125 -3.84 9.58 -11.85
CA LYS A 125 -4.47 9.92 -13.14
C LYS A 125 -5.79 10.65 -12.97
N GLU A 126 -6.60 10.24 -12.01
CA GLU A 126 -7.87 10.87 -11.67
C GLU A 126 -8.08 10.87 -10.14
N SER A 127 -8.66 11.95 -9.62
CA SER A 127 -9.12 12.02 -8.23
C SER A 127 -10.50 12.68 -8.20
N ARG A 128 -11.43 12.14 -7.41
CA ARG A 128 -12.77 12.73 -7.24
C ARG A 128 -13.32 12.57 -5.83
N LEU A 129 -14.07 13.59 -5.40
CA LEU A 129 -14.84 13.58 -4.16
C LEU A 129 -16.14 12.77 -4.38
N ILE A 130 -16.47 11.88 -3.45
CA ILE A 130 -17.68 11.03 -3.45
C ILE A 130 -18.54 11.21 -2.20
#